data_AF-A0A1B6CFQ7-F1
#
_entry.id   AF-A0A1B6CFQ7-F1
#
_cell.length_a   1.000
_cell.length_b   1.000
_cell.length_c   1.000
_cell.angle_alpha   90.00
_cell.angle_beta   90.00
_cell.angle_gamma   90.00
#
_symmetry.space_group_name_H-M   'P 1'
#
loop_
_entity.id
_entity.type
_entity.pdbx_description
1 polymer ?
#
loop_
_entity_poly.entity_id
_entity_poly.type
_entity_poly.pdbx_seq_one_letter_code
_entity_poly.pdbx_strand_id
1 'polypeptide(L)'
;AAQEAAAQQRAGRDWSPSNMGQPPNQPSKGPSSLFLLSEDNPLRRYTRFIIEWPPFEYAVLLTIIANCVVLALEEHLPQGDKTTLAKKLEQTESYFLGIFCVEASLKILALGFVLHRGSYLRNIWNIMDFFVVVTGFITQMPQSTQQNDLDVDLRTLRAIRVLRPLKLVSGIPSLQVVLKSIIKAMAPLLQIGLLVLFAIVIFAIIGLEFY
;
A
#
# COMPACT_ATOMS: atom_id res chain seq x y z
N ALA A 1 -24.98 -31.58 55.29
CA ALA A 1 -24.01 -32.70 55.45
C ALA A 1 -23.16 -32.94 54.19
N ALA A 2 -23.72 -33.25 53.00
CA ALA A 2 -22.91 -33.54 51.81
C ALA A 2 -22.29 -32.31 51.09
N GLN A 3 -22.83 -31.10 51.31
CA GLN A 3 -22.31 -29.87 50.67
C GLN A 3 -21.15 -29.22 51.45
N GLU A 4 -21.07 -29.40 52.77
CA GLU A 4 -19.96 -28.86 53.58
C GLU A 4 -18.64 -29.65 53.42
N ALA A 5 -18.73 -30.96 53.15
CA ALA A 5 -17.55 -31.80 52.92
C ALA A 5 -16.84 -31.47 51.59
N ALA A 6 -17.57 -31.00 50.57
CA ALA A 6 -16.99 -30.61 49.28
C ALA A 6 -16.31 -29.22 49.33
N ALA A 7 -16.75 -28.34 50.23
CA ALA A 7 -16.15 -27.02 50.42
C ALA A 7 -14.77 -27.09 51.09
N GLN A 8 -14.59 -28.02 52.03
CA GLN A 8 -13.30 -28.20 52.74
C GLN A 8 -12.21 -28.86 51.87
N GLN A 9 -12.57 -29.65 50.84
CA GLN A 9 -11.61 -30.23 49.89
C GLN A 9 -11.13 -29.29 48.79
N ARG A 10 -11.80 -28.14 48.60
CA ARG A 10 -11.38 -27.09 47.66
C ARG A 10 -10.45 -26.05 48.28
N ALA A 11 -10.54 -25.82 49.59
CA ALA A 11 -9.71 -24.83 50.28
C ALA A 11 -8.26 -25.29 50.54
N GLY A 12 -7.96 -26.59 50.46
CA GLY A 12 -6.65 -27.16 50.79
C GLY A 12 -5.72 -27.46 49.61
N ARG A 13 -6.03 -27.02 48.37
CA ARG A 13 -5.29 -27.45 47.17
C ARG A 13 -4.54 -26.36 46.40
N ASP A 14 -4.68 -25.09 46.76
CA ASP A 14 -4.09 -23.96 46.01
C ASP A 14 -3.06 -23.15 46.81
N TRP A 15 -2.46 -23.73 47.85
CA TRP A 15 -1.29 -23.14 48.51
C TRP A 15 -0.01 -23.69 47.87
N SER A 16 0.52 -22.96 46.89
CA SER A 16 1.85 -23.18 46.32
C SER A 16 2.76 -22.01 46.71
N PRO A 17 3.89 -22.22 47.41
CA PRO A 17 4.67 -21.15 48.03
C PRO A 17 5.52 -20.32 47.03
N SER A 18 5.29 -20.43 45.74
CA SER A 18 6.07 -19.75 44.68
C SER A 18 5.58 -18.35 44.33
N ASN A 19 4.66 -17.76 45.11
CA ASN A 19 4.02 -16.48 44.77
C ASN A 19 4.31 -15.36 45.79
N MET A 20 5.53 -15.31 46.33
CA MET A 20 6.04 -14.15 47.05
C MET A 20 7.08 -13.42 46.20
N GLY A 21 6.69 -12.25 45.69
CA GLY A 21 7.62 -11.21 45.26
C GLY A 21 7.66 -10.94 43.75
N GLN A 22 6.69 -10.20 43.23
CA GLN A 22 6.93 -9.35 42.05
C GLN A 22 6.11 -8.04 42.14
N PRO A 23 6.75 -6.86 42.05
CA PRO A 23 6.08 -5.56 42.11
C PRO A 23 5.30 -5.25 40.80
N PRO A 24 4.44 -4.22 40.80
CA PRO A 24 3.31 -4.13 39.88
C PRO A 24 3.69 -3.59 38.50
N ASN A 25 2.86 -3.91 37.50
CA ASN A 25 2.74 -3.24 36.21
C ASN A 25 3.88 -3.49 35.19
N GLN A 26 3.71 -4.48 34.31
CA GLN A 26 4.39 -4.52 33.02
C GLN A 26 3.34 -4.66 31.91
N PRO A 27 3.29 -3.72 30.93
CA PRO A 27 2.47 -3.91 29.75
C PRO A 27 3.02 -5.11 28.96
N SER A 28 2.12 -5.98 28.49
CA SER A 28 2.46 -7.16 27.71
C SER A 28 3.24 -6.75 26.46
N LYS A 29 4.55 -6.99 26.49
CA LYS A 29 5.42 -6.93 25.30
C LYS A 29 4.97 -8.04 24.34
N GLY A 30 4.31 -7.64 23.26
CA GLY A 30 3.98 -8.55 22.15
C GLY A 30 5.26 -9.10 21.50
N PRO A 31 5.19 -10.27 20.85
CA PRO A 31 6.37 -11.02 20.45
C PRO A 31 7.14 -10.33 19.32
N SER A 32 8.42 -10.13 19.58
CA SER A 32 9.46 -9.66 18.67
C SER A 32 9.45 -10.46 17.36
N SER A 33 9.56 -9.79 16.21
CA SER A 33 9.99 -10.47 14.99
C SER A 33 11.48 -10.25 14.84
N LEU A 34 12.22 -11.36 14.88
CA LEU A 34 13.61 -11.47 14.46
C LEU A 34 14.58 -10.44 15.06
N PHE A 35 15.03 -10.74 16.29
CA PHE A 35 16.41 -11.09 16.68
C PHE A 35 17.66 -10.66 15.85
N LEU A 36 17.56 -9.79 14.85
CA LEU A 36 18.71 -9.26 14.10
C LEU A 36 18.59 -7.77 13.72
N LEU A 37 17.41 -7.15 13.86
CA LEU A 37 17.31 -5.70 14.03
C LEU A 37 16.45 -5.40 15.25
N SER A 38 17.14 -5.04 16.32
CA SER A 38 16.59 -4.69 17.63
C SER A 38 15.38 -3.74 17.53
N GLU A 39 14.39 -3.95 18.39
CA GLU A 39 13.25 -3.05 18.64
C GLU A 39 13.68 -1.62 19.05
N ASP A 40 14.97 -1.41 19.32
CA ASP A 40 15.56 -0.18 19.87
C ASP A 40 16.45 0.63 18.90
N ASN A 41 16.43 0.35 17.59
CA ASN A 41 17.22 1.19 16.68
C ASN A 41 16.62 2.61 16.60
N PRO A 42 17.37 3.68 16.96
CA PRO A 42 16.87 5.05 16.94
C PRO A 42 16.36 5.43 15.55
N LEU A 43 16.98 4.87 14.50
CA LEU A 43 16.54 5.00 13.11
C LEU A 43 15.06 4.65 12.93
N ARG A 44 14.56 3.51 13.46
CA ARG A 44 13.15 3.15 13.32
C ARG A 44 12.23 4.10 14.08
N ARG A 45 12.65 4.56 15.27
CA ARG A 45 11.90 5.53 16.08
C ARG A 45 11.83 6.89 15.40
N TYR A 46 12.94 7.37 14.82
CA TYR A 46 12.99 8.60 14.05
C TYR A 46 12.17 8.49 12.76
N THR A 47 12.30 7.41 11.99
CA THR A 47 11.52 7.25 10.76
C THR A 47 10.02 7.12 11.05
N ARG A 48 9.64 6.42 12.12
CA ARG A 48 8.24 6.35 12.56
C ARG A 48 7.71 7.72 12.98
N PHE A 49 8.50 8.48 13.75
CA PHE A 49 8.17 9.85 14.10
C PHE A 49 8.01 10.74 12.86
N ILE A 50 8.90 10.63 11.87
CA ILE A 50 8.83 11.39 10.60
C ILE A 50 7.59 11.02 9.79
N ILE A 51 7.18 9.75 9.74
CA ILE A 51 5.99 9.34 8.99
C ILE A 51 4.70 9.70 9.73
N GLU A 52 4.69 9.61 11.06
CA GLU A 52 3.54 10.00 11.89
C GLU A 52 3.38 11.54 11.95
N TRP A 53 4.31 12.32 11.38
CA TRP A 53 4.18 13.77 11.31
C TRP A 53 3.10 14.19 10.32
N PRO A 54 2.04 14.89 10.77
CA PRO A 54 0.97 15.36 9.89
C PRO A 54 1.47 16.24 8.73
N PRO A 55 2.44 17.16 8.92
CA PRO A 55 2.97 17.96 7.82
C PRO A 55 3.65 17.14 6.72
N PHE A 56 4.27 16.01 7.07
CA PHE A 56 4.93 15.14 6.11
C PHE A 56 3.90 14.49 5.18
N GLU A 57 2.79 14.00 5.73
CA GLU A 57 1.68 13.46 4.95
C GLU A 57 1.08 14.53 4.01
N TYR A 58 0.86 15.75 4.50
CA TYR A 58 0.38 16.85 3.66
C TYR A 58 1.39 17.27 2.57
N ALA A 59 2.69 17.26 2.87
CA ALA A 59 3.74 17.58 1.91
C ALA A 59 3.79 16.54 0.77
N VAL A 60 3.71 15.26 1.09
CA VAL A 60 3.61 14.18 0.10
C VAL A 60 2.34 14.34 -0.72
N LEU A 61 1.20 14.60 -0.07
CA LEU A 61 -0.08 14.79 -0.76
C LEU A 61 -0.02 15.98 -1.74
N LEU A 62 0.53 17.11 -1.31
CA LEU A 62 0.74 18.29 -2.14
C LEU A 62 1.65 17.98 -3.33
N THR A 63 2.69 17.17 -3.12
CA THR A 63 3.61 16.71 -4.17
C THR A 63 2.88 15.86 -5.21
N ILE A 64 1.98 14.97 -4.78
CA ILE A 64 1.14 14.17 -5.70
C ILE A 64 0.17 15.08 -6.48
N ILE A 65 -0.51 16.02 -5.80
CA ILE A 65 -1.43 16.96 -6.46
C ILE A 65 -0.68 17.81 -7.49
N ALA A 66 0.48 18.36 -7.11
CA ALA A 66 1.32 19.15 -8.02
C ALA A 66 1.74 18.31 -9.24
N ASN A 67 2.14 17.05 -9.04
CA ASN A 67 2.48 16.15 -10.14
C ASN A 67 1.27 15.86 -11.06
N CYS A 68 0.08 15.69 -10.50
CA CYS A 68 -1.15 15.51 -11.29
C CYS A 68 -1.50 16.76 -12.11
N VAL A 69 -1.33 17.96 -11.54
CA VAL A 69 -1.55 19.22 -12.27
C VAL A 69 -0.55 19.37 -13.42
N VAL A 70 0.73 19.09 -13.16
CA VAL A 70 1.80 19.08 -14.18
C VAL A 70 1.46 18.12 -15.33
N LEU A 71 0.99 16.91 -15.01
CA LEU A 71 0.56 15.92 -16.01
C LEU A 71 -0.69 16.36 -16.78
N ALA A 72 -1.67 16.96 -16.10
CA ALA A 72 -2.89 17.46 -16.73
C ALA A 72 -2.59 18.61 -17.72
N LEU A 73 -1.64 19.47 -17.37
CA LEU A 73 -1.16 20.53 -18.25
C LEU A 73 -0.42 19.95 -19.47
N GLU A 74 0.39 18.90 -19.29
CA GLU A 74 1.07 18.21 -20.40
C GLU A 74 0.09 17.70 -21.45
N GLU A 75 -1.01 17.06 -21.03
CA GLU A 75 -2.02 16.49 -21.94
C GLU A 75 -2.80 17.56 -22.72
N HIS A 76 -2.98 18.76 -22.15
CA HIS A 76 -3.71 19.86 -22.79
C HIS A 76 -2.87 20.69 -23.76
N LEU A 77 -1.55 20.46 -23.86
CA LEU A 77 -0.73 21.17 -24.84
C LEU A 77 -0.91 20.55 -26.25
N PRO A 78 -1.17 21.38 -27.29
CA PRO A 78 -1.23 20.89 -28.66
C PRO A 78 0.11 20.26 -29.07
N GLN A 79 0.06 19.11 -29.74
CA GLN A 79 1.21 18.24 -30.07
C GLN A 79 2.33 18.89 -30.92
N GLY A 80 2.20 20.18 -31.27
CA GLY A 80 3.07 20.93 -32.17
C GLY A 80 4.19 21.73 -31.50
N ASP A 81 4.05 22.19 -30.25
CA ASP A 81 5.07 23.05 -29.60
C ASP A 81 6.02 22.24 -28.70
N LYS A 82 6.76 21.35 -29.34
CA LYS A 82 7.96 20.76 -28.73
C LYS A 82 9.02 21.86 -28.66
N THR A 83 9.56 22.19 -27.48
CA THR A 83 11.02 22.41 -27.32
C THR A 83 11.51 22.76 -25.92
N THR A 84 10.70 23.32 -25.01
CA THR A 84 11.19 23.66 -23.65
C THR A 84 10.26 23.20 -22.55
N LEU A 85 8.94 23.37 -22.71
CA LEU A 85 7.97 23.01 -21.68
C LEU A 85 7.94 21.49 -21.46
N ALA A 86 7.85 20.67 -22.51
CA ALA A 86 7.92 19.20 -22.41
C ALA A 86 9.20 18.70 -21.69
N LYS A 87 10.37 19.28 -21.99
CA LYS A 87 11.63 18.93 -21.31
C LYS A 87 11.61 19.33 -19.82
N LYS A 88 11.00 20.46 -19.49
CA LYS A 88 10.84 20.91 -18.10
C LYS A 88 9.85 20.02 -17.34
N LEU A 89 8.79 19.57 -17.99
CA LEU A 89 7.82 18.63 -17.42
C LEU A 89 8.49 17.28 -17.09
N GLU A 90 9.22 16.70 -18.04
CA GLU A 90 9.97 15.45 -17.84
C GLU A 90 10.99 15.57 -16.69
N GLN A 91 11.70 16.70 -16.62
CA GLN A 91 12.63 16.96 -15.51
C GLN A 91 11.90 17.03 -14.15
N THR A 92 10.72 17.65 -14.12
CA THR A 92 9.92 17.78 -12.89
C THR A 92 9.37 16.43 -12.44
N GLU A 93 8.99 15.56 -13.36
CA GLU A 93 8.57 14.19 -13.04
C GLU A 93 9.66 13.34 -12.40
N SER A 94 10.91 13.54 -12.80
CA SER A 94 12.07 12.87 -12.18
C SER A 94 12.26 13.31 -10.73
N TYR A 95 12.16 14.61 -10.45
CA TYR A 95 12.18 15.13 -9.09
C TYR A 95 11.05 14.57 -8.22
N PHE A 96 9.81 14.53 -8.74
CA PHE A 96 8.67 13.97 -8.02
C PHE A 96 8.85 12.47 -7.72
N LEU A 97 9.37 11.70 -8.68
CA LEU A 97 9.68 10.30 -8.45
C LEU A 97 10.75 10.13 -7.36
N GLY A 98 11.79 10.97 -7.35
CA GLY A 98 12.80 10.96 -6.30
C GLY A 98 12.19 11.17 -4.91
N ILE A 99 11.27 12.12 -4.77
CA ILE A 99 10.55 12.36 -3.50
C ILE A 99 9.72 11.14 -3.09
N PHE A 100 9.00 10.51 -4.02
CA PHE A 100 8.22 9.29 -3.73
C PHE A 100 9.10 8.09 -3.41
N CYS A 101 10.28 7.99 -4.02
CA CYS A 101 11.25 6.94 -3.71
C CYS A 101 11.76 7.08 -2.28
N VAL A 102 12.09 8.30 -1.85
CA VAL A 102 12.48 8.60 -0.46
C VAL A 102 11.33 8.29 0.50
N GLU A 103 10.11 8.75 0.19
CA GLU A 103 8.92 8.45 0.98
C GLU A 103 8.70 6.94 1.15
N ALA A 104 8.70 6.17 0.05
CA ALA A 104 8.52 4.72 0.09
C ALA A 104 9.65 4.04 0.87
N SER A 105 10.90 4.48 0.68
CA SER A 105 12.05 3.97 1.43
C SER A 105 11.91 4.24 2.93
N LEU A 106 11.50 5.44 3.33
CA LEU A 106 11.23 5.77 4.73
C LEU A 106 10.10 4.89 5.28
N LYS A 107 9.00 4.72 4.56
CA LYS A 107 7.90 3.83 4.99
C LYS A 107 8.35 2.39 5.16
N ILE A 108 9.14 1.88 4.23
CA ILE A 108 9.71 0.53 4.28
C ILE A 108 10.64 0.37 5.50
N LEU A 109 11.48 1.37 5.79
CA LEU A 109 12.38 1.36 6.94
C LEU A 109 11.63 1.44 8.28
N ALA A 110 10.55 2.21 8.37
CA ALA A 110 9.75 2.31 9.61
C ALA A 110 8.90 1.07 9.87
N LEU A 111 8.26 0.53 8.83
CA LEU A 111 7.29 -0.57 8.94
C LEU A 111 7.98 -1.95 8.87
N GLY A 112 9.19 -2.02 8.30
CA GLY A 112 9.95 -3.26 8.09
C GLY A 112 9.58 -3.97 6.78
N PHE A 113 10.58 -4.46 6.05
CA PHE A 113 10.45 -5.01 4.68
C PHE A 113 9.42 -6.15 4.60
N VAL A 114 9.58 -7.24 5.38
CA VAL A 114 8.77 -8.47 5.23
C VAL A 114 8.47 -9.24 6.53
N LEU A 115 9.22 -9.05 7.61
CA LEU A 115 9.24 -10.05 8.70
C LEU A 115 8.34 -9.79 9.94
N HIS A 116 7.63 -8.67 10.05
CA HIS A 116 6.73 -8.39 11.19
C HIS A 116 5.25 -8.61 10.82
N ARG A 117 4.42 -8.99 11.81
CA ARG A 117 2.94 -9.16 11.74
C ARG A 117 2.13 -7.87 11.45
N GLY A 118 2.77 -6.85 10.88
CA GLY A 118 2.21 -5.59 10.36
C GLY A 118 3.00 -5.06 9.15
N SER A 119 3.71 -5.95 8.44
CA SER A 119 4.65 -5.60 7.38
C SER A 119 4.04 -4.76 6.26
N TYR A 120 4.88 -3.91 5.68
CA TYR A 120 4.58 -2.98 4.60
C TYR A 120 3.76 -3.63 3.46
N LEU A 121 4.13 -4.85 3.06
CA LEU A 121 3.49 -5.61 1.98
C LEU A 121 2.11 -6.21 2.31
N ARG A 122 1.64 -6.14 3.57
CA ARG A 122 0.27 -6.61 3.90
C ARG A 122 -0.77 -5.50 3.75
N ASN A 123 -0.32 -4.24 3.69
CA ASN A 123 -1.21 -3.11 3.44
C ASN A 123 -1.28 -2.84 1.93
N ILE A 124 -2.45 -3.11 1.33
CA ILE A 124 -2.72 -2.91 -0.10
C ILE A 124 -2.35 -1.49 -0.56
N TRP A 125 -2.58 -0.48 0.29
CA TRP A 125 -2.27 0.91 -0.03
C TRP A 125 -0.76 1.17 -0.14
N ASN A 126 0.04 0.50 0.69
CA ASN A 126 1.50 0.58 0.64
C ASN A 126 2.09 -0.20 -0.54
N ILE A 127 1.47 -1.34 -0.90
CA ILE A 127 1.84 -2.10 -2.11
C ILE A 127 1.60 -1.25 -3.35
N MET A 128 0.46 -0.56 -3.41
CA MET A 128 0.12 0.34 -4.51
C MET A 128 1.10 1.51 -4.63
N ASP A 129 1.46 2.12 -3.49
CA ASP A 129 2.51 3.14 -3.43
C ASP A 129 3.85 2.61 -4.00
N PHE A 130 4.28 1.43 -3.55
CA PHE A 130 5.49 0.78 -4.04
C PHE A 130 5.43 0.47 -5.55
N PHE A 131 4.30 0.00 -6.05
CA PHE A 131 4.10 -0.25 -7.47
C PHE A 131 4.26 1.04 -8.30
N VAL A 132 3.70 2.15 -7.84
CA VAL A 132 3.84 3.45 -8.51
C VAL A 132 5.29 3.92 -8.51
N VAL A 133 6.04 3.70 -7.42
CA VAL A 133 7.48 4.02 -7.37
C VAL A 133 8.29 3.12 -8.30
N VAL A 134 8.06 1.81 -8.30
CA VAL A 134 8.77 0.85 -9.16
C VAL A 134 8.50 1.12 -10.64
N THR A 135 7.24 1.31 -11.01
CA THR A 135 6.88 1.62 -12.40
C THR A 135 7.45 2.96 -12.84
N GLY A 136 7.43 3.98 -11.98
CA GLY A 136 8.12 5.24 -12.22
C GLY A 136 9.63 5.09 -12.39
N PHE A 137 10.27 4.26 -11.56
CA PHE A 137 11.69 3.97 -11.65
C PHE A 137 12.05 3.27 -12.97
N ILE A 138 11.26 2.28 -13.38
CA ILE A 138 11.41 1.59 -14.66
C ILE A 138 11.24 2.58 -15.83
N THR A 139 10.31 3.54 -15.73
CA THR A 139 10.12 4.56 -16.79
C THR A 139 11.28 5.54 -16.93
N GLN A 140 12.07 5.74 -15.87
CA GLN A 140 13.21 6.67 -15.85
C GLN A 140 14.55 5.98 -16.00
N MET A 141 14.61 4.66 -15.80
CA MET A 141 15.84 3.91 -16.02
C MET A 141 16.17 4.01 -17.51
N PRO A 142 17.29 4.66 -17.89
CA PRO A 142 17.65 4.78 -19.29
C PRO A 142 17.76 3.39 -19.90
N GLN A 143 17.22 3.20 -21.11
CA GLN A 143 17.33 1.99 -21.93
C GLN A 143 18.79 1.68 -22.35
N SER A 144 19.78 2.03 -21.53
CA SER A 144 21.20 1.78 -21.78
C SER A 144 21.59 0.33 -21.56
N THR A 145 20.68 -0.53 -21.10
CA THR A 145 20.93 -1.98 -21.02
C THR A 145 20.35 -2.66 -22.26
N GLN A 146 21.16 -2.63 -23.33
CA GLN A 146 21.43 -3.77 -24.21
C GLN A 146 20.25 -4.70 -24.53
N GLN A 147 19.77 -4.59 -25.79
CA GLN A 147 19.35 -5.72 -26.62
C GLN A 147 18.44 -6.75 -25.92
N ASN A 148 17.22 -6.35 -25.59
CA ASN A 148 16.12 -7.30 -25.39
C ASN A 148 14.87 -6.71 -26.04
N ASP A 149 14.11 -7.55 -26.75
CA ASP A 149 12.91 -7.27 -27.55
C ASP A 149 11.72 -6.60 -26.82
N LEU A 150 11.96 -5.96 -25.67
CA LEU A 150 10.99 -5.18 -24.95
C LEU A 150 11.07 -3.74 -25.43
N ASP A 151 10.53 -3.49 -26.61
CA ASP A 151 10.19 -2.15 -27.06
C ASP A 151 9.06 -1.64 -26.16
N VAL A 152 9.43 -1.13 -24.98
CA VAL A 152 8.50 -0.50 -24.06
C VAL A 152 8.11 0.81 -24.71
N ASP A 153 7.04 0.70 -25.50
CA ASP A 153 6.50 1.77 -26.31
C ASP A 153 6.29 3.02 -25.43
N LEU A 154 6.68 4.19 -25.92
CA LEU A 154 6.56 5.46 -25.17
C LEU A 154 5.11 5.71 -24.71
N ARG A 155 4.15 5.09 -25.41
CA ARG A 155 2.72 5.02 -25.04
C ARG A 155 2.48 4.32 -23.71
N THR A 156 3.15 3.20 -23.46
CA THR A 156 3.05 2.42 -22.22
C THR A 156 3.63 3.20 -21.05
N LEU A 157 4.78 3.85 -21.24
CA LEU A 157 5.39 4.72 -20.22
C LEU A 157 4.47 5.89 -19.85
N ARG A 158 3.78 6.46 -20.84
CA ARG A 158 2.77 7.50 -20.60
C ARG A 158 1.54 6.97 -19.87
N ALA A 159 1.04 5.79 -20.24
CA ALA A 159 -0.12 5.17 -19.59
C ALA A 159 0.14 4.87 -18.10
N ILE A 160 1.36 4.46 -17.75
CA ILE A 160 1.77 4.24 -16.35
C ILE A 160 1.60 5.51 -15.50
N ARG A 161 1.83 6.70 -16.07
CA ARG A 161 1.67 7.97 -15.35
C ARG A 161 0.21 8.23 -14.92
N VAL A 162 -0.77 7.68 -15.64
CA VAL A 162 -2.21 7.74 -15.30
C VAL A 162 -2.53 6.99 -13.99
N LEU A 163 -1.61 6.15 -13.51
CA LEU A 163 -1.74 5.46 -12.22
C LEU A 163 -1.30 6.34 -11.04
N ARG A 164 -0.58 7.45 -11.25
CA ARG A 164 -0.11 8.32 -10.15
C ARG A 164 -1.23 8.96 -9.32
N PRO A 165 -2.35 9.43 -9.91
CA PRO A 165 -3.53 9.86 -9.15
C PRO A 165 -4.03 8.81 -8.15
N LEU A 166 -3.77 7.52 -8.40
CA LEU A 166 -4.13 6.45 -7.48
C LEU A 166 -3.39 6.59 -6.13
N LYS A 167 -2.18 7.15 -6.09
CA LYS A 167 -1.49 7.46 -4.82
C LYS A 167 -2.25 8.45 -3.94
N LEU A 168 -3.07 9.34 -4.50
CA LEU A 168 -3.94 10.23 -3.71
C LEU A 168 -4.90 9.42 -2.84
N VAL A 169 -5.38 8.28 -3.37
CA VAL A 169 -6.26 7.38 -2.63
C VAL A 169 -5.51 6.74 -1.47
N SER A 170 -4.25 6.33 -1.64
CA SER A 170 -3.45 5.83 -0.51
C SER A 170 -3.10 6.91 0.51
N GLY A 171 -2.98 8.18 0.09
CA GLY A 171 -2.65 9.29 0.99
C GLY A 171 -3.84 9.80 1.81
N ILE A 172 -5.07 9.69 1.29
CA ILE A 172 -6.27 10.21 1.96
C ILE A 172 -7.11 9.05 2.53
N PRO A 173 -7.16 8.87 3.87
CA PRO A 173 -7.87 7.74 4.48
C PRO A 173 -9.37 7.74 4.17
N SER A 174 -9.99 8.92 4.00
CA SER A 174 -11.40 9.03 3.60
C SER A 174 -11.67 8.39 2.23
N LEU A 175 -10.77 8.58 1.26
CA LEU A 175 -10.89 7.96 -0.07
C LEU A 175 -10.73 6.45 -0.01
N GLN A 176 -9.87 5.95 0.88
CA GLN A 176 -9.71 4.51 1.10
C GLN A 176 -11.01 3.85 1.58
N VAL A 177 -11.74 4.49 2.50
CA VAL A 177 -13.02 3.99 3.02
C VAL A 177 -14.08 3.98 1.92
N VAL A 178 -14.11 5.02 1.09
CA VAL A 178 -15.03 5.12 -0.06
C VAL A 178 -14.74 4.00 -1.06
N LEU A 179 -13.49 3.82 -1.49
CA LEU A 179 -13.15 2.74 -2.42
C LEU A 179 -13.44 1.35 -1.85
N LYS A 180 -13.14 1.11 -0.57
CA LYS A 180 -13.49 -0.16 0.09
C LYS A 180 -14.99 -0.41 0.08
N SER A 181 -15.81 0.63 0.28
CA SER A 181 -17.26 0.55 0.20
C SER A 181 -17.73 0.21 -1.21
N ILE A 182 -17.13 0.83 -2.23
CA ILE A 182 -17.43 0.55 -3.64
C ILE A 182 -17.10 -0.92 -3.96
N ILE A 183 -15.90 -1.40 -3.62
CA ILE A 183 -15.49 -2.79 -3.87
C ILE A 183 -16.44 -3.77 -3.17
N LYS A 184 -16.85 -3.47 -1.94
CA LYS A 184 -17.80 -4.31 -1.19
C LYS A 184 -19.17 -4.34 -1.87
N ALA A 185 -19.63 -3.22 -2.43
CA ALA A 185 -20.88 -3.16 -3.19
C ALA A 185 -20.79 -3.84 -4.57
N MET A 186 -19.60 -3.90 -5.17
CA MET A 186 -19.37 -4.59 -6.44
C MET A 186 -19.40 -6.12 -6.32
N ALA A 187 -19.02 -6.69 -5.17
CA ALA A 187 -19.01 -8.14 -4.96
C ALA A 187 -20.35 -8.83 -5.29
N PRO A 188 -21.52 -8.38 -4.80
CA PRO A 188 -22.81 -8.98 -5.19
C PRO A 188 -23.18 -8.71 -6.65
N LEU A 189 -22.81 -7.56 -7.22
CA LEU A 189 -23.05 -7.27 -8.63
C LEU A 189 -22.28 -8.22 -9.56
N LEU A 190 -21.08 -8.64 -9.16
CA LEU A 190 -20.29 -9.61 -9.91
C LEU A 190 -21.00 -10.96 -10.00
N GLN A 191 -21.72 -11.38 -8.95
CA GLN A 191 -22.50 -12.63 -8.98
C GLN A 191 -23.64 -12.56 -10.00
N ILE A 192 -24.38 -11.44 -10.05
CA ILE A 192 -25.44 -11.21 -11.04
C ILE A 192 -24.82 -11.09 -12.44
N GLY A 193 -23.71 -10.37 -12.57
CA GLY A 193 -22.98 -10.20 -13.82
C GLY A 193 -22.48 -11.52 -14.39
N LEU A 194 -22.00 -12.44 -13.54
CA LEU A 194 -21.57 -13.78 -13.95
C LEU A 194 -22.74 -14.63 -14.45
N LEU A 195 -23.92 -14.51 -13.83
CA LEU A 195 -25.14 -15.16 -14.34
C LEU A 195 -25.54 -14.62 -15.73
N VAL A 196 -25.50 -13.30 -15.91
CA VAL A 196 -25.81 -12.66 -17.19
C VAL A 196 -24.79 -13.06 -18.26
N LEU A 197 -23.49 -13.08 -17.93
CA LEU A 197 -22.43 -13.54 -18.82
C LEU A 197 -22.70 -14.99 -19.28
N PHE A 198 -23.07 -15.88 -18.35
CA PHE A 198 -23.38 -17.27 -18.67
C PHE A 198 -24.58 -17.39 -19.64
N ALA A 199 -25.63 -16.60 -19.41
CA ALA A 199 -26.77 -16.54 -20.32
C ALA A 199 -26.38 -16.05 -21.73
N ILE A 200 -25.57 -14.99 -21.80
CA ILE A 200 -25.05 -14.47 -23.08
C ILE A 200 -24.27 -15.55 -23.82
N VAL A 201 -23.40 -16.30 -23.13
CA VAL A 201 -22.62 -17.39 -23.74
C VAL A 201 -23.52 -18.49 -24.31
N ILE A 202 -24.55 -18.93 -23.57
CA ILE A 202 -25.50 -19.93 -24.07
C ILE A 202 -26.19 -19.44 -25.34
N PHE A 203 -26.73 -18.21 -25.33
CA PHE A 203 -27.39 -17.65 -26.50
C PHE A 203 -26.44 -17.42 -27.67
N ALA A 204 -25.18 -17.06 -27.40
CA ALA A 204 -24.17 -16.91 -28.43
C ALA A 204 -23.84 -18.25 -29.12
N ILE A 205 -23.72 -19.35 -28.35
CA ILE A 205 -23.51 -20.69 -28.91
C ILE A 205 -24.72 -21.11 -29.75
N ILE A 206 -25.93 -20.95 -29.23
CA ILE A 206 -27.16 -21.23 -30.00
C ILE A 206 -27.18 -20.39 -31.28
N GLY A 207 -26.90 -19.09 -31.20
CA GLY A 207 -26.86 -18.21 -32.36
C GLY A 207 -25.86 -18.69 -33.42
N LEU A 208 -24.65 -19.08 -33.00
CA LEU A 208 -23.58 -19.53 -33.89
C LEU A 208 -23.84 -20.89 -34.53
N GLU A 209 -24.55 -21.80 -33.85
CA GLU A 209 -24.90 -23.11 -34.40
C GLU A 209 -26.09 -23.04 -35.37
N PHE A 210 -27.00 -22.08 -35.16
CA PHE A 210 -28.22 -21.95 -35.97
C PHE A 210 -28.09 -20.97 -37.14
N TYR A 211 -27.14 -20.04 -37.10
CA TYR A 211 -26.94 -18.99 -38.12
C TYR A 211 -25.46 -18.84 -38.49
#